data_AF-A0A2K1FVQ0-F1
#
_entry.id   AF-A0A2K1FVQ0-F1
#
_cell.length_a   1.000
_cell.length_b   1.000
_cell.length_c   1.000
_cell.angle_alpha   90.00
_cell.angle_beta   90.00
_cell.angle_gamma   90.00
#
_symmetry.space_group_name_H-M   'P 1'
#
loop_
_entity.id
_entity.type
_entity.pdbx_description
1 polymer ?
#
loop_
_entity_poly.entity_id
_entity_poly.type
_entity_poly.pdbx_seq_one_letter_code
_entity_poly.pdbx_strand_id
1 'polypeptide(L)'
;MTQMLILQTADPFRYAEMLTITGRLNASYAQRHGIPYDAYVGIKRGYHPWHAAFNRIILLSDLLRRGYRGWVFYMDADAFIADLAFDVRAYAESHNRHALIASKGAEGGWWDINNGVFLLNFAHPSTAFIVEEWNKRFFDIDEQALSAGREWHSVMDDQALLHSVLCDNEQLRDSLYVDTEGLINYKARFVRQIIRGNGATFEERLAIIRSEVQAVEMAFGLTGASRQDGLSADAVLWCHRILLGREPTDWSIIDWLRTQHTSLPSLTQWFLDSPEYRGQAIGNFERGSPPLSRDAIVWAYRTILGRMPEGEDVVEFHLSIHQSFDDVVRAFLESEEFQQRILQKASGR
;
A
#
# COMPACT_ATOMS: atom_id res chain seq x y z
N MET A 1 4.97 -21.76 -16.18
CA MET A 1 5.49 -20.73 -15.25
C MET A 1 4.28 -20.08 -14.61
N THR A 2 4.08 -20.29 -13.32
CA THR A 2 2.89 -19.85 -12.59
C THR A 2 2.77 -18.34 -12.58
N GLN A 3 1.63 -17.81 -13.03
CA GLN A 3 1.34 -16.37 -12.99
C GLN A 3 1.32 -15.90 -11.53
N MET A 4 1.99 -14.79 -11.24
CA MET A 4 2.04 -14.21 -9.91
C MET A 4 1.97 -12.68 -9.97
N LEU A 5 1.38 -12.07 -8.96
CA LEU A 5 1.39 -10.63 -8.70
C LEU A 5 1.87 -10.40 -7.27
N ILE A 6 2.87 -9.54 -7.09
CA ILE A 6 3.24 -9.03 -5.77
C ILE A 6 2.40 -7.78 -5.49
N LEU A 7 1.77 -7.73 -4.32
CA LEU A 7 0.88 -6.65 -3.93
C LEU A 7 1.23 -6.12 -2.53
N GLN A 8 1.35 -4.80 -2.40
CA GLN A 8 1.45 -4.14 -1.10
C GLN A 8 0.37 -3.06 -0.92
N THR A 9 0.05 -2.74 0.34
CA THR A 9 -0.83 -1.60 0.64
C THR A 9 -0.33 -0.81 1.84
N ALA A 10 -0.64 0.50 1.85
CA ALA A 10 -0.35 1.38 2.97
C ALA A 10 -1.39 2.50 3.10
N ASP A 11 -1.47 3.07 4.30
CA ASP A 11 -2.17 4.35 4.50
C ASP A 11 -1.36 5.51 3.90
N PRO A 12 -2.00 6.64 3.51
CA PRO A 12 -1.30 7.74 2.84
C PRO A 12 -0.46 8.62 3.79
N PHE A 13 -0.40 8.28 5.08
CA PHE A 13 0.26 9.08 6.12
C PHE A 13 1.46 8.34 6.70
N ARG A 14 1.24 7.39 7.62
CA ARG A 14 2.30 6.76 8.44
C ARG A 14 2.96 5.61 7.68
N TYR A 15 2.19 4.58 7.32
CA TYR A 15 2.75 3.34 6.76
C TYR A 15 3.26 3.53 5.33
N ALA A 16 2.85 4.59 4.62
CA ALA A 16 3.44 4.92 3.33
C ALA A 16 4.97 5.08 3.40
N GLU A 17 5.52 5.55 4.52
CA GLU A 17 6.98 5.66 4.68
C GLU A 17 7.67 4.30 4.81
N MET A 18 7.04 3.36 5.52
CA MET A 18 7.52 1.98 5.58
C MET A 18 7.47 1.37 4.17
N LEU A 19 6.37 1.57 3.44
CA LEU A 19 6.22 1.12 2.05
C LEU A 19 7.25 1.73 1.10
N THR A 20 7.69 2.98 1.31
CA THR A 20 8.80 3.56 0.53
C THR A 20 10.05 2.70 0.59
N ILE A 21 10.41 2.27 1.79
CA ILE A 21 11.65 1.56 2.02
C ILE A 21 11.49 0.09 1.60
N THR A 22 10.43 -0.57 2.05
CA THR A 22 10.19 -1.98 1.76
C THR A 22 9.83 -2.22 0.30
N GLY A 23 8.97 -1.37 -0.27
CA GLY A 23 8.50 -1.46 -1.65
C GLY A 23 9.62 -1.32 -2.67
N ARG A 24 10.67 -0.54 -2.38
CA ARG A 24 11.86 -0.47 -3.26
C ARG A 24 12.54 -1.83 -3.38
N LEU A 25 12.78 -2.47 -2.25
CA LEU A 25 13.44 -3.78 -2.21
C LEU A 25 12.56 -4.85 -2.84
N ASN A 26 11.25 -4.82 -2.54
CA ASN A 26 10.27 -5.77 -3.07
C ASN A 26 10.08 -5.61 -4.59
N ALA A 27 10.05 -4.38 -5.11
CA ALA A 27 10.03 -4.11 -6.54
C ALA A 27 11.32 -4.60 -7.22
N SER A 28 12.48 -4.42 -6.58
CA SER A 28 13.75 -4.95 -7.10
C SER A 28 13.76 -6.48 -7.20
N TYR A 29 13.20 -7.17 -6.19
CA TYR A 29 12.96 -8.60 -6.26
C TYR A 29 12.02 -8.96 -7.43
N ALA A 30 10.89 -8.28 -7.51
CA ALA A 30 9.88 -8.53 -8.53
C ALA A 30 10.46 -8.38 -9.95
N GLN A 31 11.24 -7.32 -10.18
CA GLN A 31 11.95 -7.09 -11.44
C GLN A 31 12.94 -8.22 -11.76
N ARG A 32 13.78 -8.62 -10.80
CA ARG A 32 14.75 -9.71 -10.96
C ARG A 32 14.08 -11.03 -11.35
N HIS A 33 12.89 -11.30 -10.83
CA HIS A 33 12.15 -12.54 -11.06
C HIS A 33 11.06 -12.42 -12.14
N GLY A 34 10.98 -11.27 -12.84
CA GLY A 34 9.96 -11.04 -13.88
C GLY A 34 8.51 -11.15 -13.34
N ILE A 35 8.29 -10.73 -12.10
CA ILE A 35 6.98 -10.75 -11.43
C ILE A 35 6.41 -9.33 -11.45
N PRO A 36 5.17 -9.11 -11.90
CA PRO A 36 4.48 -7.85 -11.70
C PRO A 36 4.43 -7.47 -10.23
N TYR A 37 4.77 -6.21 -9.94
CA TYR A 37 4.65 -5.59 -8.62
C TYR A 37 3.64 -4.45 -8.71
N ASP A 38 2.72 -4.40 -7.75
CA ASP A 38 1.80 -3.29 -7.58
C ASP A 38 1.72 -2.91 -6.11
N ALA A 39 1.51 -1.62 -5.83
CA ALA A 39 1.11 -1.22 -4.50
C ALA A 39 0.15 -0.04 -4.51
N TYR A 40 -0.71 -0.04 -3.50
CA TYR A 40 -1.74 0.95 -3.32
C TYR A 40 -1.51 1.76 -2.05
N VAL A 41 -1.47 3.08 -2.19
CA VAL A 41 -1.36 4.03 -1.08
C VAL A 41 -2.64 4.83 -0.98
N GLY A 42 -3.37 4.66 0.12
CA GLY A 42 -4.65 5.34 0.30
C GLY A 42 -5.58 4.55 1.21
N ILE A 43 -6.86 4.94 1.20
CA ILE A 43 -7.93 4.24 1.91
C ILE A 43 -9.07 4.07 0.91
N LYS A 44 -9.36 2.82 0.53
CA LYS A 44 -10.47 2.51 -0.40
C LYS A 44 -11.84 2.64 0.27
N ARG A 45 -11.93 2.29 1.57
CA ARG A 45 -13.12 2.48 2.41
C ARG A 45 -12.72 2.73 3.85
N GLY A 46 -13.30 3.76 4.47
CA GLY A 46 -13.07 4.13 5.86
C GLY A 46 -12.51 5.54 6.03
N TYR A 47 -12.39 5.95 7.30
CA TYR A 47 -12.10 7.34 7.69
C TYR A 47 -10.73 7.57 8.33
N HIS A 48 -10.11 6.52 8.91
CA HIS A 48 -8.89 6.63 9.71
C HIS A 48 -7.72 5.89 9.04
N PRO A 49 -6.46 6.30 9.28
CA PRO A 49 -5.28 5.71 8.62
C PRO A 49 -5.22 4.18 8.73
N TRP A 50 -5.60 3.63 9.88
CA TRP A 50 -5.53 2.19 10.11
C TRP A 50 -6.48 1.38 9.21
N HIS A 51 -7.56 1.99 8.70
CA HIS A 51 -8.47 1.34 7.75
C HIS A 51 -7.81 1.01 6.41
N ALA A 52 -6.63 1.54 6.12
CA ALA A 52 -5.85 1.12 4.96
C ALA A 52 -5.54 -0.40 4.98
N ALA A 53 -5.57 -1.05 6.14
CA ALA A 53 -5.42 -2.50 6.22
C ALA A 53 -6.55 -3.26 5.49
N PHE A 54 -7.74 -2.67 5.38
CA PHE A 54 -8.85 -3.23 4.60
C PHE A 54 -8.66 -3.13 3.08
N ASN A 55 -7.70 -2.33 2.59
CA ASN A 55 -7.47 -2.16 1.15
C ASN A 55 -7.24 -3.50 0.44
N ARG A 56 -6.54 -4.44 1.10
CA ARG A 56 -6.26 -5.77 0.58
C ARG A 56 -7.54 -6.53 0.22
N ILE A 57 -8.58 -6.40 1.04
CA ILE A 57 -9.86 -7.10 0.85
C ILE A 57 -10.51 -6.65 -0.46
N ILE A 58 -10.58 -5.33 -0.68
CA ILE A 58 -11.18 -4.75 -1.89
C ILE A 58 -10.33 -5.09 -3.13
N LEU A 59 -9.00 -4.98 -3.04
CA LEU A 59 -8.10 -5.28 -4.16
C LEU A 59 -8.19 -6.76 -4.58
N LEU A 60 -8.24 -7.68 -3.62
CA LEU A 60 -8.42 -9.10 -3.89
C LEU A 60 -9.80 -9.38 -4.52
N SER A 61 -10.86 -8.72 -4.05
CA SER A 61 -12.19 -8.80 -4.66
C SER A 61 -12.21 -8.27 -6.10
N ASP A 62 -11.52 -7.16 -6.38
CA ASP A 62 -11.38 -6.61 -7.73
C ASP A 62 -10.65 -7.60 -8.67
N LEU A 63 -9.58 -8.24 -8.20
CA LEU A 63 -8.85 -9.26 -8.97
C LEU A 63 -9.75 -10.47 -9.28
N LEU A 64 -10.53 -10.93 -8.29
CA LEU A 64 -11.47 -12.04 -8.47
C LEU A 64 -12.52 -11.70 -9.53
N ARG A 65 -13.12 -10.50 -9.46
CA ARG A 65 -14.11 -10.01 -10.44
C ARG A 65 -13.55 -9.84 -11.84
N ARG A 66 -12.26 -9.50 -11.97
CA ARG A 66 -11.55 -9.42 -13.25
C ARG A 66 -11.15 -10.79 -13.81
N GLY A 67 -11.45 -11.87 -13.09
CA GLY A 67 -11.12 -13.24 -13.51
C GLY A 67 -9.65 -13.57 -13.41
N TYR A 68 -8.88 -12.91 -12.53
CA TYR A 68 -7.50 -13.29 -12.25
C TYR A 68 -7.45 -14.72 -11.71
N ARG A 69 -6.49 -15.53 -12.18
CA ARG A 69 -6.32 -16.96 -11.82
C ARG A 69 -4.90 -17.32 -11.35
N GLY A 70 -4.01 -16.33 -11.21
CA GLY A 70 -2.65 -16.55 -10.73
C GLY A 70 -2.55 -16.56 -9.20
N TRP A 71 -1.32 -16.48 -8.71
CA TRP A 71 -1.04 -16.25 -7.29
C TRP A 71 -0.93 -14.77 -6.98
N VAL A 72 -1.55 -14.34 -5.88
CA VAL A 72 -1.28 -13.02 -5.29
C VAL A 72 -0.37 -13.22 -4.10
N PHE A 73 0.81 -12.62 -4.14
CA PHE A 73 1.73 -12.55 -3.02
C PHE A 73 1.59 -11.19 -2.33
N TYR A 74 0.82 -11.17 -1.25
CA TYR A 74 0.52 -9.96 -0.51
C TYR A 74 1.53 -9.72 0.62
N MET A 75 1.91 -8.46 0.83
CA MET A 75 2.75 -8.00 1.92
C MET A 75 2.24 -6.67 2.49
N ASP A 76 2.31 -6.51 3.81
CA ASP A 76 2.11 -5.22 4.46
C ASP A 76 3.25 -4.25 4.15
N ALA A 77 3.02 -2.95 4.41
CA ALA A 77 4.01 -1.91 4.22
C ALA A 77 5.30 -2.10 5.05
N ASP A 78 5.21 -2.82 6.17
CA ASP A 78 6.33 -3.14 7.07
C ASP A 78 6.97 -4.50 6.79
N ALA A 79 6.63 -5.13 5.66
CA ALA A 79 7.20 -6.40 5.21
C ALA A 79 8.09 -6.24 3.98
N PHE A 80 9.24 -6.92 3.98
CA PHE A 80 10.21 -6.89 2.88
C PHE A 80 10.86 -8.25 2.61
N ILE A 81 11.27 -8.45 1.36
CA ILE A 81 11.94 -9.66 0.89
C ILE A 81 13.41 -9.61 1.28
N ALA A 82 13.82 -10.48 2.20
CA ALA A 82 15.16 -10.57 2.75
C ALA A 82 16.09 -11.48 1.94
N ASP A 83 15.54 -12.46 1.22
CA ASP A 83 16.29 -13.33 0.30
C ASP A 83 15.88 -13.05 -1.14
N LEU A 84 16.70 -12.28 -1.86
CA LEU A 84 16.42 -11.91 -3.24
C LEU A 84 16.69 -13.02 -4.26
N ALA A 85 17.27 -14.15 -3.84
CA ALA A 85 17.53 -15.30 -4.70
C ALA A 85 16.43 -16.37 -4.63
N PHE A 86 15.55 -16.30 -3.62
CA PHE A 86 14.48 -17.27 -3.42
C PHE A 86 13.53 -17.34 -4.64
N ASP A 87 13.19 -18.55 -5.08
CA ASP A 87 12.23 -18.77 -6.17
C ASP A 87 10.81 -18.94 -5.62
N VAL A 88 10.10 -17.82 -5.48
CA VAL A 88 8.73 -17.82 -4.95
C VAL A 88 7.73 -18.50 -5.88
N ARG A 89 7.98 -18.55 -7.20
CA ARG A 89 7.07 -19.21 -8.14
C ARG A 89 7.16 -20.71 -8.01
N ALA A 90 8.37 -21.27 -7.94
CA ALA A 90 8.56 -22.69 -7.68
C ALA A 90 7.99 -23.10 -6.30
N TYR A 91 8.16 -22.24 -5.30
CA TYR A 91 7.53 -22.44 -3.99
C TYR A 91 5.99 -22.46 -4.07
N ALA A 92 5.38 -21.49 -4.75
CA ALA A 92 3.93 -21.46 -4.95
C ALA A 92 3.42 -22.66 -5.77
N GLU A 93 4.18 -23.09 -6.79
CA GLU A 93 3.85 -24.26 -7.62
C GLU A 93 3.81 -25.56 -6.80
N SER A 94 4.77 -25.75 -5.88
CA SER A 94 4.77 -26.93 -5.00
C SER A 94 3.63 -26.93 -3.97
N HIS A 95 2.93 -25.82 -3.81
CA HIS A 95 1.80 -25.63 -2.91
C HIS A 95 0.46 -25.39 -3.65
N ASN A 96 0.37 -25.76 -4.94
CA ASN A 96 -0.82 -25.52 -5.78
C ASN A 96 -2.14 -26.11 -5.25
N ARG A 97 -2.08 -27.12 -4.37
CA ARG A 97 -3.24 -27.71 -3.70
C ARG A 97 -3.84 -26.82 -2.60
N HIS A 98 -3.14 -25.75 -2.23
CA HIS A 98 -3.58 -24.83 -1.19
C HIS A 98 -4.14 -23.55 -1.82
N ALA A 99 -5.18 -23.02 -1.18
CA ALA A 99 -5.78 -21.73 -1.49
C ALA A 99 -4.98 -20.57 -0.89
N LEU A 100 -4.48 -20.76 0.34
CA LEU A 100 -3.81 -19.73 1.12
C LEU A 100 -2.56 -20.31 1.81
N ILE A 101 -1.45 -19.59 1.71
CA ILE A 101 -0.21 -19.83 2.45
C ILE A 101 0.01 -18.62 3.37
N ALA A 102 0.10 -18.82 4.67
CA ALA A 102 0.35 -17.75 5.65
C ALA A 102 1.13 -18.28 6.84
N SER A 103 1.80 -17.41 7.60
CA SER A 103 2.48 -17.83 8.84
C SER A 103 1.50 -18.01 9.98
N LYS A 104 1.84 -18.87 10.95
CA LYS A 104 1.06 -19.01 12.19
C LYS A 104 0.89 -17.67 12.92
N GLY A 105 -0.26 -17.48 13.55
CA GLY A 105 -0.53 -16.38 14.47
C GLY A 105 -0.09 -16.69 15.91
N ALA A 106 -0.78 -16.10 16.89
CA ALA A 106 -0.41 -16.16 18.30
C ALA A 106 -1.24 -17.14 19.16
N GLU A 107 -2.43 -17.50 18.71
CA GLU A 107 -3.44 -18.28 19.45
C GLU A 107 -3.37 -19.79 19.15
N GLY A 108 -2.71 -20.21 18.06
CA GLY A 108 -2.36 -21.61 17.78
C GLY A 108 -3.44 -22.45 17.08
N GLY A 109 -4.59 -21.85 16.72
CA GLY A 109 -5.58 -22.48 15.86
C GLY A 109 -5.11 -22.63 14.40
N TRP A 110 -5.70 -23.53 13.61
CA TRP A 110 -5.36 -23.65 12.18
C TRP A 110 -5.76 -22.40 11.37
N TRP A 111 -6.78 -21.69 11.86
CA TRP A 111 -7.28 -20.42 11.35
C TRP A 111 -6.46 -19.23 11.85
N ASP A 112 -5.68 -19.42 12.91
CA ASP A 112 -4.88 -18.37 13.53
C ASP A 112 -3.59 -18.21 12.74
N ILE A 113 -3.67 -17.29 11.79
CA ILE A 113 -2.60 -16.92 10.88
C ILE A 113 -2.27 -15.44 11.02
N ASN A 114 -1.04 -15.06 10.69
CA ASN A 114 -0.71 -13.66 10.48
C ASN A 114 -0.96 -13.29 9.01
N ASN A 115 -1.85 -12.33 8.78
CA ASN A 115 -2.25 -11.92 7.42
C ASN A 115 -1.41 -10.76 6.85
N GLY A 116 -0.33 -10.36 7.52
CA GLY A 116 0.58 -9.32 7.04
C GLY A 116 1.49 -9.76 5.89
N VAL A 117 1.69 -11.08 5.72
CA VAL A 117 2.35 -11.67 4.55
C VAL A 117 1.66 -12.99 4.22
N PHE A 118 1.11 -13.13 3.02
CA PHE A 118 0.47 -14.36 2.58
C PHE A 118 0.49 -14.52 1.05
N LEU A 119 0.30 -15.76 0.59
CA LEU A 119 0.07 -16.07 -0.82
C LEU A 119 -1.34 -16.62 -0.99
N LEU A 120 -2.08 -16.12 -1.98
CA LEU A 120 -3.42 -16.60 -2.37
C LEU A 120 -3.42 -17.16 -3.80
N ASN A 121 -3.91 -18.38 -3.97
CA ASN A 121 -4.02 -19.06 -5.26
C ASN A 121 -5.41 -18.84 -5.88
N PHE A 122 -5.54 -17.90 -6.81
CA PHE A 122 -6.85 -17.59 -7.42
C PHE A 122 -7.37 -18.66 -8.39
N ALA A 123 -6.56 -19.68 -8.72
CA ALA A 123 -7.04 -20.87 -9.42
C ALA A 123 -7.73 -21.88 -8.49
N HIS A 124 -7.49 -21.80 -7.17
CA HIS A 124 -8.08 -22.73 -6.21
C HIS A 124 -9.55 -22.36 -5.91
N PRO A 125 -10.51 -23.31 -5.93
CA PRO A 125 -11.92 -23.01 -5.68
C PRO A 125 -12.20 -22.29 -4.36
N SER A 126 -11.54 -22.70 -3.28
CA SER A 126 -11.71 -22.08 -1.96
C SER A 126 -11.28 -20.61 -1.88
N THR A 127 -10.40 -20.14 -2.77
CA THR A 127 -9.93 -18.75 -2.75
C THR A 127 -11.05 -17.77 -3.06
N ALA A 128 -11.93 -18.10 -4.01
CA ALA A 128 -13.10 -17.28 -4.32
C ALA A 128 -13.99 -17.11 -3.08
N PHE A 129 -14.31 -18.23 -2.41
CA PHE A 129 -15.11 -18.23 -1.19
C PHE A 129 -14.47 -17.39 -0.08
N ILE A 130 -13.17 -17.57 0.20
CA ILE A 130 -12.45 -16.80 1.24
C ILE A 130 -12.53 -15.30 0.95
N VAL A 131 -12.21 -14.89 -0.28
CA VAL A 131 -12.19 -13.47 -0.67
C VAL A 131 -13.60 -12.85 -0.64
N GLU A 132 -14.60 -13.58 -1.11
CA GLU A 132 -15.99 -13.11 -1.13
C GLU A 132 -16.57 -12.96 0.28
N GLU A 133 -16.40 -13.95 1.15
CA GLU A 133 -16.89 -13.87 2.54
C GLU A 133 -16.10 -12.84 3.36
N TRP A 134 -14.79 -12.71 3.15
CA TRP A 134 -14.00 -11.66 3.80
C TRP A 134 -14.46 -10.27 3.37
N ASN A 135 -14.71 -10.07 2.07
CA ASN A 135 -15.25 -8.83 1.54
C ASN A 135 -16.66 -8.56 2.07
N LYS A 136 -17.54 -9.55 2.08
CA LYS A 136 -18.90 -9.42 2.62
C LYS A 136 -18.88 -8.98 4.07
N ARG A 137 -18.13 -9.67 4.96
CA ARG A 137 -18.04 -9.30 6.38
C ARG A 137 -17.46 -7.90 6.58
N PHE A 138 -16.49 -7.50 5.76
CA PHE A 138 -16.00 -6.13 5.78
C PHE A 138 -17.09 -5.12 5.42
N PHE A 139 -17.85 -5.35 4.34
CA PHE A 139 -18.95 -4.48 3.93
C PHE A 139 -20.15 -4.49 4.87
N ASP A 140 -20.32 -5.54 5.68
CA ASP A 140 -21.34 -5.63 6.73
C ASP A 140 -21.00 -4.79 7.98
N ILE A 141 -19.76 -4.27 8.10
CA ILE A 141 -19.43 -3.32 9.16
C ILE A 141 -20.24 -2.04 8.97
N ASP A 142 -21.04 -1.71 9.98
CA ASP A 142 -21.84 -0.49 10.05
C ASP A 142 -21.00 0.77 9.83
N GLU A 143 -21.53 1.69 9.03
CA GLU A 143 -20.79 2.88 8.60
C GLU A 143 -20.55 3.88 9.75
N GLN A 144 -21.49 3.98 10.71
CA GLN A 144 -21.30 4.81 11.90
C GLN A 144 -20.24 4.20 12.81
N ALA A 145 -20.24 2.88 12.97
CA ALA A 145 -19.20 2.17 13.72
C ALA A 145 -17.83 2.35 13.08
N LEU A 146 -17.73 2.19 11.75
CA LEU A 146 -16.49 2.40 11.00
C LEU A 146 -16.00 3.86 11.12
N SER A 147 -16.91 4.83 11.07
CA SER A 147 -16.56 6.26 11.26
C SER A 147 -16.09 6.57 12.69
N ALA A 148 -16.75 5.99 13.70
CA ALA A 148 -16.40 6.17 15.10
C ALA A 148 -15.10 5.43 15.51
N GLY A 149 -14.71 4.39 14.78
CA GLY A 149 -13.57 3.54 15.09
C GLY A 149 -12.21 4.18 14.84
N ARG A 150 -11.81 5.13 15.68
CA ARG A 150 -10.55 5.89 15.53
C ARG A 150 -9.28 5.06 15.72
N GLU A 151 -9.37 4.01 16.52
CA GLU A 151 -8.24 3.17 16.91
C GLU A 151 -8.39 1.73 16.39
N TRP A 152 -7.27 1.02 16.32
CA TRP A 152 -7.26 -0.42 16.05
C TRP A 152 -8.21 -1.17 16.97
N HIS A 153 -8.86 -2.20 16.44
CA HIS A 153 -9.82 -3.05 17.15
C HIS A 153 -11.09 -2.33 17.65
N SER A 154 -11.32 -1.05 17.31
CA SER A 154 -12.60 -0.38 17.59
C SER A 154 -13.76 -1.02 16.82
N VAL A 155 -13.45 -1.59 15.66
CA VAL A 155 -14.24 -2.58 14.95
C VAL A 155 -13.32 -3.77 14.63
N MET A 156 -13.88 -4.89 14.19
CA MET A 156 -13.06 -6.01 13.72
C MET A 156 -12.12 -5.54 12.60
N ASP A 157 -10.82 -5.68 12.81
CA ASP A 157 -9.81 -5.41 11.79
C ASP A 157 -9.80 -6.50 10.71
N ASP A 158 -9.01 -6.29 9.66
CA ASP A 158 -8.95 -7.18 8.51
C ASP A 158 -8.48 -8.59 8.89
N GLN A 159 -7.58 -8.73 9.87
CA GLN A 159 -7.13 -10.04 10.36
C GLN A 159 -8.24 -10.74 11.15
N ALA A 160 -8.89 -10.04 12.07
CA ALA A 160 -10.01 -10.57 12.84
C ALA A 160 -11.18 -11.00 11.93
N LEU A 161 -11.46 -10.22 10.88
CA LEU A 161 -12.45 -10.60 9.86
C LEU A 161 -12.02 -11.88 9.12
N LEU A 162 -10.77 -11.98 8.68
CA LEU A 162 -10.27 -13.19 8.01
C LEU A 162 -10.33 -14.41 8.93
N HIS A 163 -9.86 -14.26 10.18
CA HIS A 163 -9.95 -15.30 11.20
C HIS A 163 -11.38 -15.78 11.36
N SER A 164 -12.35 -14.86 11.44
CA SER A 164 -13.76 -15.24 11.56
C SER A 164 -14.26 -16.04 10.34
N VAL A 165 -13.84 -15.69 9.11
CA VAL A 165 -14.16 -16.48 7.91
C VAL A 165 -13.59 -17.89 8.03
N LEU A 166 -12.35 -18.02 8.48
CA LEU A 166 -11.68 -19.32 8.62
C LEU A 166 -12.31 -20.15 9.74
N CYS A 167 -12.50 -19.58 10.93
CA CYS A 167 -13.14 -20.22 12.09
C CYS A 167 -14.51 -20.81 11.77
N ASP A 168 -15.35 -20.05 11.06
CA ASP A 168 -16.73 -20.46 10.80
C ASP A 168 -16.83 -21.52 9.69
N ASN A 169 -15.73 -21.85 9.02
CA ASN A 169 -15.70 -22.69 7.82
C ASN A 169 -14.61 -23.75 7.89
N GLU A 170 -14.80 -24.75 8.77
CA GLU A 170 -13.85 -25.87 8.97
C GLU A 170 -13.50 -26.61 7.67
N GLN A 171 -14.39 -26.60 6.66
CA GLN A 171 -14.11 -27.17 5.34
C GLN A 171 -12.91 -26.52 4.61
N LEU A 172 -12.49 -25.32 5.03
CA LEU A 172 -11.33 -24.63 4.46
C LEU A 172 -10.00 -25.14 4.99
N ARG A 173 -9.99 -25.88 6.11
CA ARG A 173 -8.76 -26.26 6.83
C ARG A 173 -7.69 -26.88 5.94
N ASP A 174 -8.06 -27.84 5.11
CA ASP A 174 -7.11 -28.54 4.23
C ASP A 174 -6.68 -27.67 3.01
N SER A 175 -7.42 -26.59 2.74
CA SER A 175 -7.06 -25.60 1.72
C SER A 175 -5.99 -24.61 2.22
N LEU A 176 -5.67 -24.59 3.52
CA LEU A 176 -4.66 -23.70 4.09
C LEU A 176 -3.33 -24.42 4.26
N TYR A 177 -2.25 -23.69 4.01
CA TYR A 177 -0.91 -24.06 4.44
C TYR A 177 -0.41 -23.02 5.44
N VAL A 178 -0.24 -23.44 6.69
CA VAL A 178 0.31 -22.58 7.74
C VAL A 178 1.80 -22.81 7.84
N ASP A 179 2.59 -21.80 7.44
CA ASP A 179 4.03 -21.83 7.54
C ASP A 179 4.47 -21.79 9.02
N THR A 180 5.06 -22.90 9.45
CA THR A 180 5.68 -23.05 10.77
C THR A 180 7.21 -23.04 10.70
N GLU A 181 7.79 -22.98 9.50
CA GLU A 181 9.24 -23.05 9.29
C GLU A 181 9.92 -21.68 9.31
N GLY A 182 9.14 -20.60 9.44
CA GLY A 182 9.66 -19.25 9.39
C GLY A 182 10.23 -18.90 8.02
N LEU A 183 9.49 -19.26 6.97
CA LEU A 183 9.76 -18.82 5.60
C LEU A 183 9.28 -17.39 5.37
N ILE A 184 8.06 -17.07 5.82
CA ILE A 184 7.47 -15.73 5.69
C ILE A 184 7.09 -15.15 7.06
N ASN A 185 6.91 -13.83 7.10
CA ASN A 185 6.49 -13.06 8.27
C ASN A 185 7.52 -13.01 9.42
N TYR A 186 7.33 -12.13 10.41
CA TYR A 186 8.19 -11.99 11.58
C TYR A 186 9.70 -11.86 11.21
N LYS A 187 10.58 -12.62 11.86
CA LYS A 187 12.02 -12.70 11.56
C LYS A 187 12.37 -13.88 10.63
N ALA A 188 11.55 -14.11 9.61
CA ALA A 188 11.71 -15.24 8.71
C ALA A 188 12.89 -15.11 7.72
N ARG A 189 13.20 -16.22 7.05
CA ARG A 189 14.34 -16.35 6.12
C ARG A 189 14.09 -15.70 4.75
N PHE A 190 12.86 -15.78 4.21
CA PHE A 190 12.54 -15.24 2.88
C PHE A 190 11.89 -13.86 2.97
N VAL A 191 10.77 -13.69 3.68
CA VAL A 191 10.13 -12.38 3.88
C VAL A 191 10.01 -12.05 5.35
N ARG A 192 10.56 -10.91 5.75
CA ARG A 192 10.48 -10.42 7.13
C ARG A 192 9.37 -9.40 7.26
N GLN A 193 8.73 -9.36 8.42
CA GLN A 193 7.77 -8.32 8.78
C GLN A 193 8.12 -7.72 10.14
N ILE A 194 8.28 -6.39 10.18
CA ILE A 194 8.57 -5.65 11.40
C ILE A 194 7.24 -5.22 12.06
N ILE A 195 6.57 -6.19 12.70
CA ILE A 195 5.25 -6.01 13.29
C ILE A 195 5.21 -4.99 14.42
N ARG A 196 3.99 -4.55 14.76
CA ARG A 196 3.69 -3.81 16.00
C ARG A 196 3.75 -4.77 17.19
N GLY A 197 4.89 -4.84 17.88
CA GLY A 197 5.05 -5.66 19.08
C GLY A 197 6.22 -5.19 19.93
N ASN A 198 6.19 -5.49 21.23
CA ASN A 198 7.23 -5.15 22.22
C ASN A 198 7.39 -3.66 22.59
N GLY A 199 6.35 -2.84 22.39
CA GLY A 199 6.39 -1.42 22.78
C GLY A 199 7.23 -0.53 21.88
N ALA A 200 7.72 -1.04 20.75
CA ALA A 200 8.51 -0.27 19.80
C ALA A 200 7.68 0.85 19.16
N THR A 201 8.23 2.07 19.11
CA THR A 201 7.57 3.21 18.46
C THR A 201 7.56 3.05 16.94
N PHE A 202 6.80 3.92 16.27
CA PHE A 202 6.80 3.96 14.80
C PHE A 202 8.20 4.24 14.25
N GLU A 203 8.90 5.20 14.84
CA GLU A 203 10.24 5.65 14.46
C GLU A 203 11.27 4.55 14.67
N GLU A 204 11.19 3.81 15.78
CA GLU A 204 12.05 2.66 16.06
C GLU A 204 11.85 1.56 15.02
N ARG A 205 10.59 1.24 14.68
CA ARG A 205 10.27 0.25 13.64
C ARG A 205 10.78 0.70 12.27
N LEU A 206 10.60 1.98 11.94
CA LEU A 206 11.10 2.55 10.69
C LEU A 206 12.63 2.48 10.62
N ALA A 207 13.33 2.76 11.72
CA ALA A 207 14.79 2.65 11.80
C ALA A 207 15.27 1.20 11.60
N ILE A 208 14.58 0.22 12.22
CA ILE A 208 14.87 -1.20 12.02
C ILE A 208 14.67 -1.59 10.54
N ILE A 209 13.53 -1.21 9.94
CA ILE A 209 13.25 -1.47 8.52
C ILE A 209 14.35 -0.90 7.63
N ARG A 210 14.75 0.37 7.84
CA ARG A 210 15.84 0.99 7.06
C ARG A 210 17.13 0.22 7.19
N SER A 211 17.51 -0.14 8.41
CA SER A 211 18.76 -0.85 8.66
C SER A 211 18.77 -2.24 8.03
N GLU A 212 17.67 -3.00 8.15
CA GLU A 212 17.60 -4.35 7.59
C GLU A 212 17.52 -4.34 6.06
N VAL A 213 16.72 -3.45 5.48
CA VAL A 213 16.63 -3.27 4.01
C VAL A 213 17.99 -2.87 3.44
N GLN A 214 18.68 -1.91 4.07
CA GLN A 214 20.03 -1.51 3.63
C GLN A 214 21.02 -2.68 3.71
N ALA A 215 20.93 -3.53 4.74
CA ALA A 215 21.78 -4.71 4.85
C ALA A 215 21.54 -5.70 3.69
N VAL A 216 20.27 -5.93 3.30
CA VAL A 216 19.92 -6.76 2.14
C VAL A 216 20.44 -6.12 0.85
N GLU A 217 20.20 -4.82 0.66
CA GLU A 217 20.68 -4.10 -0.53
C GLU A 217 22.20 -4.18 -0.68
N MET A 218 22.96 -4.00 0.41
CA MET A 218 24.41 -4.17 0.41
C MET A 218 24.83 -5.60 0.08
N ALA A 219 24.19 -6.60 0.70
CA ALA A 219 24.49 -8.01 0.46
C ALA A 219 24.26 -8.45 -0.99
N PHE A 220 23.31 -7.82 -1.68
CA PHE A 220 22.97 -8.10 -3.08
C PHE A 220 23.50 -7.07 -4.09
N GLY A 221 24.37 -6.14 -3.65
CA GLY A 221 25.02 -5.17 -4.53
C GLY A 221 24.08 -4.15 -5.18
N LEU A 222 22.95 -3.85 -4.54
CA LEU A 222 21.94 -2.90 -5.05
C LEU A 222 22.29 -1.43 -4.74
N THR A 223 23.33 -1.18 -3.93
CA THR A 223 23.77 0.17 -3.56
C THR A 223 24.54 0.83 -4.72
N GLY A 224 23.82 1.35 -5.72
CA GLY A 224 24.42 1.89 -6.95
C GLY A 224 23.83 3.20 -7.50
N ALA A 225 22.74 3.74 -6.97
CA ALA A 225 22.19 5.02 -7.44
C ALA A 225 22.65 6.17 -6.52
N SER A 226 23.84 6.68 -6.77
CA SER A 226 24.37 7.87 -6.11
C SER A 226 23.50 9.10 -6.37
N ARG A 227 23.43 9.98 -5.36
CA ARG A 227 22.93 11.36 -5.46
C ARG A 227 23.62 12.05 -6.65
N GLN A 228 22.89 12.28 -7.73
CA GLN A 228 23.21 13.31 -8.71
C GLN A 228 22.43 14.58 -8.34
N ASP A 229 23.05 15.74 -8.49
CA ASP A 229 22.42 17.04 -8.32
C ASP A 229 21.14 17.13 -9.15
N GLY A 230 19.99 17.17 -8.47
CA GLY A 230 18.65 17.04 -9.05
C GLY A 230 17.64 16.51 -8.03
N LEU A 231 16.40 16.28 -8.46
CA LEU A 231 15.38 15.66 -7.61
C LEU A 231 15.85 14.28 -7.14
N SER A 232 15.74 14.02 -5.83
CA SER A 232 16.00 12.68 -5.29
C SER A 232 14.94 11.70 -5.81
N ALA A 233 15.32 10.44 -5.96
CA ALA A 233 14.37 9.41 -6.38
C ALA A 233 13.20 9.28 -5.40
N ASP A 234 13.45 9.48 -4.12
CA ASP A 234 12.41 9.50 -3.10
C ASP A 234 11.45 10.69 -3.28
N ALA A 235 11.94 11.89 -3.64
CA ALA A 235 11.07 13.03 -3.90
C ALA A 235 10.16 12.80 -5.11
N VAL A 236 10.69 12.24 -6.19
CA VAL A 236 9.91 11.89 -7.39
C VAL A 236 8.88 10.80 -7.09
N LEU A 237 9.27 9.78 -6.32
CA LEU A 237 8.40 8.71 -5.87
C LEU A 237 7.24 9.23 -5.02
N TRP A 238 7.50 10.13 -4.06
CA TRP A 238 6.45 10.72 -3.23
C TRP A 238 5.50 11.60 -4.02
N CYS A 239 6.00 12.38 -4.99
CA CYS A 239 5.12 13.12 -5.91
C CYS A 239 4.23 12.18 -6.72
N HIS A 240 4.78 11.11 -7.29
CA HIS A 240 4.00 10.10 -8.03
C HIS A 240 2.89 9.51 -7.15
N ARG A 241 3.21 9.10 -5.93
CA ARG A 241 2.25 8.46 -5.01
C ARG A 241 1.14 9.40 -4.56
N ILE A 242 1.49 10.64 -4.20
CA ILE A 242 0.49 11.61 -3.72
C ILE A 242 -0.45 12.02 -4.87
N LEU A 243 0.10 12.24 -6.06
CA LEU A 243 -0.67 12.73 -7.21
C LEU A 243 -1.47 11.62 -7.89
N LEU A 244 -0.90 10.42 -8.03
CA LEU A 244 -1.52 9.31 -8.73
C LEU A 244 -2.07 8.23 -7.79
N GLY A 245 -2.02 8.40 -6.47
CA GLY A 245 -2.58 7.46 -5.49
C GLY A 245 -2.08 6.01 -5.62
N ARG A 246 -0.94 5.78 -6.27
CA ARG A 246 -0.38 4.46 -6.59
C ARG A 246 1.13 4.49 -6.70
N GLU A 247 1.76 3.32 -6.64
CA GLU A 247 3.18 3.17 -6.96
C GLU A 247 3.46 3.33 -8.46
N PRO A 248 4.68 3.76 -8.83
CA PRO A 248 5.15 3.57 -10.20
C PRO A 248 5.16 2.07 -10.52
N THR A 249 4.78 1.73 -11.75
CA THR A 249 4.76 0.33 -12.21
C THR A 249 6.15 -0.28 -12.31
N ASP A 250 7.19 0.57 -12.40
CA ASP A 250 8.59 0.19 -12.37
C ASP A 250 9.46 1.38 -11.90
N TRP A 251 10.59 1.09 -11.26
CA TRP A 251 11.57 2.09 -10.83
C TRP A 251 12.21 2.85 -12.00
N SER A 252 12.24 2.27 -13.19
CA SER A 252 12.69 2.98 -14.40
C SER A 252 11.88 4.25 -14.68
N ILE A 253 10.61 4.31 -14.28
CA ILE A 253 9.77 5.51 -14.40
C ILE A 253 10.29 6.62 -13.48
N ILE A 254 10.70 6.26 -12.26
CA ILE A 254 11.25 7.22 -11.29
C ILE A 254 12.56 7.77 -11.81
N ASP A 255 13.45 6.92 -12.30
CA ASP A 255 14.71 7.38 -12.89
C ASP A 255 14.46 8.21 -14.15
N TRP A 256 13.55 7.80 -15.03
CA TRP A 256 13.17 8.59 -16.20
C TRP A 256 12.64 9.97 -15.81
N LEU A 257 11.69 10.06 -14.87
CA LEU A 257 11.13 11.33 -14.39
C LEU A 257 12.22 12.24 -13.79
N ARG A 258 13.20 11.68 -13.10
CA ARG A 258 14.37 12.44 -12.60
C ARG A 258 15.24 12.99 -13.74
N THR A 259 15.34 12.30 -14.86
CA THR A 259 16.06 12.84 -16.04
C THR A 259 15.30 13.95 -16.74
N GLN A 260 13.96 13.91 -16.70
CA GLN A 260 13.11 14.89 -17.39
C GLN A 260 12.83 16.13 -16.54
N HIS A 261 12.85 16.00 -15.21
CA HIS A 261 12.46 17.05 -14.28
C HIS A 261 13.55 17.29 -13.23
N THR A 262 14.04 18.52 -13.18
CA THR A 262 15.10 18.93 -12.24
C THR A 262 14.54 19.63 -10.99
N SER A 263 13.24 19.91 -10.92
CA SER A 263 12.59 20.60 -9.80
C SER A 263 11.17 20.10 -9.52
N LEU A 264 10.72 20.19 -8.27
CA LEU A 264 9.37 19.76 -7.85
C LEU A 264 8.26 20.50 -8.61
N PRO A 265 8.35 21.84 -8.84
CA PRO A 265 7.36 22.53 -9.66
C PRO A 265 7.24 21.97 -11.09
N SER A 266 8.35 21.63 -11.74
CA SER A 266 8.32 21.05 -13.08
C SER A 266 7.67 19.66 -13.09
N LEU A 267 7.99 18.83 -12.09
CA LEU A 267 7.44 17.48 -11.96
C LEU A 267 5.94 17.49 -11.65
N THR A 268 5.50 18.34 -10.71
CA THR A 268 4.09 18.46 -10.33
C THR A 268 3.24 18.96 -11.50
N GLN A 269 3.71 19.97 -12.23
CA GLN A 269 3.03 20.46 -13.43
C GLN A 269 2.87 19.35 -14.49
N TRP A 270 3.89 18.51 -14.69
CA TRP A 270 3.79 17.38 -15.61
C TRP A 270 2.70 16.38 -15.20
N PHE A 271 2.59 16.05 -13.91
CA PHE A 271 1.52 15.19 -13.42
C PHE A 271 0.14 15.83 -13.61
N LEU A 272 -0.03 17.12 -13.34
CA LEU A 272 -1.30 17.84 -13.57
C LEU A 272 -1.75 17.80 -15.04
N ASP A 273 -0.80 17.81 -15.95
CA ASP A 273 -1.05 17.72 -17.38
C ASP A 273 -1.26 16.28 -17.88
N SER A 274 -0.96 15.29 -17.04
CA SER A 274 -1.12 13.88 -17.40
C SER A 274 -2.60 13.49 -17.50
N PRO A 275 -2.99 12.72 -18.55
CA PRO A 275 -4.34 12.17 -18.65
C PRO A 275 -4.73 11.30 -17.45
N GLU A 276 -3.73 10.67 -16.83
CA GLU A 276 -3.92 9.78 -15.69
C GLU A 276 -4.32 10.53 -14.43
N TYR A 277 -3.61 11.59 -14.06
CA TYR A 277 -3.98 12.44 -12.94
C TYR A 277 -5.40 13.00 -13.13
N ARG A 278 -5.69 13.53 -14.33
CA ARG A 278 -7.02 14.03 -14.67
C ARG A 278 -8.07 12.92 -14.55
N GLY A 279 -7.77 11.72 -15.02
CA GLY A 279 -8.65 10.56 -14.90
C GLY A 279 -8.90 10.10 -13.46
N GLN A 280 -7.92 10.20 -12.56
CA GLN A 280 -8.09 9.85 -11.14
C GLN A 280 -8.80 10.92 -10.32
N ALA A 281 -8.46 12.19 -10.55
CA ALA A 281 -9.20 13.30 -9.99
C ALA A 281 -10.68 13.17 -10.39
N ILE A 282 -10.96 12.91 -11.67
CA ILE A 282 -12.33 12.66 -12.17
C ILE A 282 -12.89 11.30 -11.72
N GLY A 283 -12.07 10.29 -11.42
CA GLY A 283 -12.55 8.96 -11.03
C GLY A 283 -13.18 8.91 -9.64
N ASN A 284 -12.75 9.81 -8.75
CA ASN A 284 -13.30 9.95 -7.39
C ASN A 284 -14.52 10.89 -7.33
N PHE A 285 -14.86 11.59 -8.42
CA PHE A 285 -15.99 12.52 -8.50
C PHE A 285 -16.75 12.29 -9.81
N GLU A 286 -18.03 11.88 -9.79
CA GLU A 286 -18.79 11.51 -11.00
C GLU A 286 -18.57 12.47 -12.20
N ARG A 287 -17.90 11.97 -13.26
CA ARG A 287 -17.61 12.57 -14.57
C ARG A 287 -17.56 14.11 -14.65
N GLY A 288 -16.36 14.64 -14.49
CA GLY A 288 -15.97 16.03 -14.77
C GLY A 288 -14.92 16.47 -13.74
N SER A 289 -14.16 17.55 -13.99
CA SER A 289 -13.42 18.19 -12.89
C SER A 289 -14.44 18.49 -11.79
N PRO A 290 -14.23 18.03 -10.54
CA PRO A 290 -15.24 18.19 -9.50
C PRO A 290 -15.60 19.67 -9.36
N PRO A 291 -16.89 20.00 -9.19
CA PRO A 291 -17.26 21.35 -8.85
C PRO A 291 -16.51 21.76 -7.58
N LEU A 292 -15.98 22.97 -7.58
CA LEU A 292 -15.32 23.52 -6.41
C LEU A 292 -16.31 23.50 -5.24
N SER A 293 -16.04 22.62 -4.28
CA SER A 293 -16.96 22.26 -3.20
C SER A 293 -16.17 22.00 -1.93
N ARG A 294 -16.87 22.07 -0.79
CA ARG A 294 -16.31 21.79 0.54
C ARG A 294 -15.58 20.45 0.56
N ASP A 295 -16.22 19.40 0.07
CA ASP A 295 -15.68 18.04 0.09
C ASP A 295 -14.46 17.90 -0.82
N ALA A 296 -14.43 18.59 -1.95
CA ALA A 296 -13.26 18.64 -2.83
C ALA A 296 -12.05 19.32 -2.15
N ILE A 297 -12.27 20.42 -1.43
CA ILE A 297 -11.20 21.10 -0.68
C ILE A 297 -10.70 20.22 0.46
N VAL A 298 -11.60 19.62 1.24
CA VAL A 298 -11.23 18.67 2.31
C VAL A 298 -10.43 17.49 1.75
N TRP A 299 -10.85 16.97 0.59
CA TRP A 299 -10.10 15.93 -0.11
C TRP A 299 -8.71 16.42 -0.52
N ALA A 300 -8.56 17.63 -1.07
CA ALA A 300 -7.27 18.17 -1.48
C ALA A 300 -6.31 18.33 -0.29
N TYR A 301 -6.80 18.84 0.84
CA TYR A 301 -6.04 18.91 2.09
C TYR A 301 -5.57 17.53 2.54
N ARG A 302 -6.48 16.55 2.56
CA ARG A 302 -6.18 15.20 3.03
C ARG A 302 -5.25 14.44 2.08
N THR A 303 -5.35 14.67 0.78
CA THR A 303 -4.60 13.90 -0.22
C THR A 303 -3.25 14.56 -0.51
N ILE A 304 -3.24 15.87 -0.76
CA ILE A 304 -2.03 16.60 -1.18
C ILE A 304 -1.20 17.02 0.03
N LEU A 305 -1.82 17.69 1.01
CA LEU A 305 -1.13 18.20 2.19
C LEU A 305 -1.10 17.18 3.34
N GLY A 306 -1.90 16.11 3.24
CA GLY A 306 -1.99 15.01 4.19
C GLY A 306 -2.36 15.39 5.60
N ARG A 307 -3.25 16.38 5.74
CA ARG A 307 -3.88 16.80 6.99
C ARG A 307 -5.32 17.27 6.72
N MET A 308 -6.07 17.55 7.78
CA MET A 308 -7.37 18.23 7.63
C MET A 308 -7.15 19.75 7.53
N PRO A 309 -8.09 20.49 6.91
CA PRO A 309 -8.15 21.94 7.07
C PRO A 309 -8.28 22.31 8.55
N GLU A 310 -7.73 23.47 8.92
CA GLU A 310 -7.69 23.96 10.31
C GLU A 310 -9.10 24.30 10.85
N GLY A 311 -10.02 24.65 9.96
CA GLY A 311 -11.40 25.01 10.28
C GLY A 311 -12.24 25.23 9.02
N GLU A 312 -13.55 25.43 9.19
CA GLU A 312 -14.47 25.73 8.08
C GLU A 312 -14.16 27.09 7.43
N ASP A 313 -13.60 28.04 8.20
CA ASP A 313 -13.14 29.34 7.71
C ASP A 313 -12.04 29.20 6.64
N VAL A 314 -11.14 28.22 6.79
CA VAL A 314 -10.12 27.90 5.77
C VAL A 314 -10.76 27.32 4.51
N VAL A 315 -11.79 26.48 4.67
CA VAL A 315 -12.51 25.92 3.53
C VAL A 315 -13.29 27.00 2.78
N GLU A 316 -14.01 27.86 3.50
CA GLU A 316 -14.72 29.02 2.94
C GLU A 316 -13.77 29.99 2.25
N PHE A 317 -12.59 30.21 2.81
CA PHE A 317 -11.54 31.00 2.18
C PHE A 317 -11.19 30.43 0.80
N HIS A 318 -10.85 29.15 0.69
CA HIS A 318 -10.52 28.52 -0.59
C HIS A 318 -11.70 28.51 -1.59
N LEU A 319 -12.94 28.34 -1.12
CA LEU A 319 -14.14 28.48 -1.96
C LEU A 319 -14.30 29.90 -2.52
N SER A 320 -13.82 30.92 -1.80
CA SER A 320 -13.95 32.33 -2.21
C SER A 320 -12.84 32.82 -3.14
N ILE A 321 -11.62 32.27 -3.04
CA ILE A 321 -10.45 32.76 -3.78
C ILE A 321 -10.11 31.93 -5.02
N HIS A 322 -10.53 30.66 -5.08
CA HIS A 322 -10.25 29.79 -6.22
C HIS A 322 -11.48 29.71 -7.14
N GLN A 323 -11.24 29.63 -8.45
CA GLN A 323 -12.33 29.58 -9.43
C GLN A 323 -12.70 28.14 -9.79
N SER A 324 -11.79 27.20 -9.56
CA SER A 324 -11.96 25.78 -9.86
C SER A 324 -11.21 24.90 -8.86
N PHE A 325 -11.55 23.62 -8.83
CA PHE A 325 -10.78 22.64 -8.07
C PHE A 325 -9.34 22.51 -8.57
N ASP A 326 -9.11 22.64 -9.87
CA ASP A 326 -7.76 22.60 -10.46
C ASP A 326 -6.89 23.76 -9.95
N ASP A 327 -7.49 24.93 -9.68
CA ASP A 327 -6.78 26.06 -9.07
C ASP A 327 -6.38 25.78 -7.61
N VAL A 328 -7.25 25.11 -6.83
CA VAL A 328 -6.93 24.70 -5.45
C VAL A 328 -5.76 23.71 -5.45
N VAL A 329 -5.84 22.69 -6.30
CA VAL A 329 -4.79 21.69 -6.46
C VAL A 329 -3.47 22.35 -6.82
N ARG A 330 -3.46 23.25 -7.82
CA ARG A 330 -2.25 23.96 -8.23
C ARG A 330 -1.68 24.78 -7.08
N ALA A 331 -2.51 25.53 -6.38
CA ALA A 331 -2.08 26.33 -5.23
C ALA A 331 -1.44 25.47 -4.13
N PHE A 332 -1.96 24.27 -3.88
CA PHE A 332 -1.40 23.37 -2.86
C PHE A 332 -0.07 22.77 -3.31
N LEU A 333 0.05 22.34 -4.56
CA LEU A 333 1.30 21.76 -5.09
C LEU A 333 2.43 22.78 -5.21
N GLU A 334 2.10 24.05 -5.43
CA GLU A 334 3.06 25.15 -5.46
C GLU A 334 3.40 25.69 -4.07
N SER A 335 2.64 25.31 -3.02
CA SER A 335 2.85 25.79 -1.66
C SER A 335 4.17 25.31 -1.06
N GLU A 336 4.76 26.15 -0.19
CA GLU A 336 5.93 25.75 0.61
C GLU A 336 5.62 24.54 1.49
N GLU A 337 4.38 24.42 1.98
CA GLU A 337 3.94 23.30 2.81
C GLU A 337 4.09 21.96 2.06
N PHE A 338 3.60 21.89 0.82
CA PHE A 338 3.74 20.69 0.01
C PHE A 338 5.21 20.37 -0.30
N GLN A 339 6.00 21.38 -0.64
CA GLN A 339 7.44 21.20 -0.89
C GLN A 339 8.17 20.65 0.34
N GLN A 340 7.92 21.24 1.52
CA GLN A 340 8.49 20.78 2.78
C GLN A 340 8.05 19.36 3.11
N ARG A 341 6.78 19.01 2.88
CA ARG A 341 6.26 17.66 3.06
C ARG A 341 7.00 16.64 2.18
N ILE A 342 7.18 16.93 0.90
CA ILE A 342 7.93 16.03 0.00
C ILE A 342 9.38 15.89 0.47
N LEU A 343 10.02 16.99 0.87
CA LEU A 343 11.39 16.97 1.36
C LEU A 343 11.54 16.18 2.67
N GLN A 344 10.61 16.34 3.62
CA GLN A 344 10.56 15.57 4.87
C GLN A 344 10.44 14.07 4.57
N LYS A 345 9.43 13.70 3.78
CA LYS A 345 9.17 12.33 3.33
C LYS A 345 10.35 11.71 2.57
N ALA A 346 11.05 12.49 1.75
CA ALA A 346 12.25 12.05 1.03
C ALA A 346 13.48 11.94 1.96
N SER A 347 13.58 12.80 2.97
CA SER A 347 14.66 12.77 3.96
C SER A 347 14.48 11.69 5.02
N GLY A 348 13.29 11.07 5.07
CA GLY A 348 12.94 10.08 6.08
C GLY A 348 12.83 10.65 7.50
N ARG A 349 12.48 11.93 7.61
CA ARG A 349 12.32 12.68 8.86
C ARG A 349 10.87 13.09 9.06
#